data_AF-A0A1H0E9T6-F1
#
_entry.id   AF-A0A1H0E9T6-F1
#
_cell.length_a   1.000
_cell.length_b   1.000
_cell.length_c   1.000
_cell.angle_alpha   90.00
_cell.angle_beta   90.00
_cell.angle_gamma   90.00
#
_symmetry.space_group_name_H-M   'P 1'
#
loop_
_entity.id
_entity.type
_entity.pdbx_description
1 polymer ?
#
loop_
_entity_poly.entity_id
_entity_poly.type
_entity_poly.pdbx_seq_one_letter_code
_entity_poly.pdbx_strand_id
1 'polypeptide(L)'
;MTNESVNTTIIEKHTWLEPGAWRKPCIVHVTMVANARQALFGKLAHNGSEAVIEKTPIGWALINKQQKMLMMCPEIKILADKVMPDHHHMVLQVQRTMSRSIKQVVRGYMQGCKEEARKQGYTENLYDAPPFYRVLTHKGQLHAMIEYVKANAERAWQRRQNPDLFRLHRKTAVCGLQFTSMGNHFLLDWPDRQLVEMSREAGAVQIDERLQRVLAAAHNGAVTYTAAISKGEQKIARAVRESGFPLVVLLNDGFPAVGSPHERFFKPGGVYFETCSNGKLLLMEPEESAFVNQVVMKATEETLRRKAEAKHYSYREIPVTSQRYRFVALNEIGRLLVKR
;
A
#
# COMPACT_ATOMS: atom_id res chain seq x y z
N MET A 1 3.52 -18.93 27.28
CA MET A 1 3.44 -17.61 27.93
C MET A 1 2.94 -16.61 26.91
N THR A 2 1.77 -16.06 27.17
CA THR A 2 0.90 -15.33 26.23
C THR A 2 1.47 -13.96 25.85
N ASN A 3 1.30 -13.60 24.58
CA ASN A 3 1.96 -12.49 23.89
C ASN A 3 1.10 -11.20 23.94
N GLU A 4 0.45 -10.93 25.07
CA GLU A 4 -0.64 -9.95 25.19
C GLU A 4 -0.31 -8.68 25.99
N SER A 5 0.95 -8.41 26.29
CA SER A 5 1.35 -7.24 27.10
C SER A 5 2.43 -6.37 26.46
N VAL A 6 2.38 -6.19 25.14
CA VAL A 6 3.05 -5.01 24.53
C VAL A 6 2.24 -3.77 24.90
N ASN A 7 2.46 -3.31 26.13
CA ASN A 7 1.91 -2.14 26.82
C ASN A 7 1.25 -1.11 25.89
N THR A 8 -0.08 -1.11 25.88
CA THR A 8 -0.94 -0.02 25.38
C THR A 8 -0.58 1.33 26.01
N THR A 9 -0.02 1.31 27.23
CA THR A 9 0.48 2.47 27.98
C THR A 9 1.68 3.17 27.34
N ILE A 10 2.46 2.48 26.49
CA ILE A 10 3.59 3.08 25.75
C ILE A 10 3.06 3.93 24.59
N ILE A 11 1.90 3.58 24.02
CA ILE A 11 1.32 4.26 22.84
C ILE A 11 0.83 5.68 23.18
N GLU A 12 0.45 5.94 24.44
CA GLU A 12 -0.14 7.23 24.85
C GLU A 12 0.87 8.28 25.34
N LYS A 13 2.11 7.88 25.68
CA LYS A 13 3.12 8.80 26.24
C LYS A 13 4.14 9.36 25.23
N HIS A 14 3.99 9.06 23.94
CA HIS A 14 4.89 9.60 22.92
C HIS A 14 4.37 10.93 22.40
N THR A 15 5.09 12.00 22.76
CA THR A 15 4.93 13.35 22.23
C THR A 15 5.05 13.30 20.70
N TRP A 16 3.94 13.62 20.02
CA TRP A 16 3.89 13.86 18.58
C TRP A 16 4.93 14.94 18.24
N LEU A 17 5.83 14.66 17.29
CA LEU A 17 6.85 15.62 16.90
C LEU A 17 6.56 16.30 15.58
N GLU A 18 6.86 17.61 15.59
CA GLU A 18 7.15 18.42 14.41
C GLU A 18 8.25 17.74 13.55
N PRO A 19 8.06 17.63 12.22
CA PRO A 19 9.09 17.15 11.30
C PRO A 19 10.41 17.95 11.47
N GLY A 20 11.54 17.27 11.71
CA GLY A 20 12.85 17.93 11.75
C GLY A 20 13.64 17.85 13.07
N ALA A 21 13.02 17.41 14.16
CA ALA A 21 13.69 17.31 15.46
C ALA A 21 14.57 16.04 15.60
N TRP A 22 15.51 15.84 14.67
CA TRP A 22 16.32 14.62 14.53
C TRP A 22 17.30 14.32 15.69
N ARG A 23 17.35 15.18 16.72
CA ARG A 23 18.11 14.99 17.96
C ARG A 23 17.23 14.80 19.20
N LYS A 24 15.94 15.10 19.12
CA LYS A 24 15.00 15.01 20.25
C LYS A 24 14.34 13.61 20.31
N PRO A 25 13.68 13.25 21.41
CA PRO A 25 12.94 11.99 21.50
C PRO A 25 11.95 11.82 20.34
N CYS A 26 12.08 10.76 19.55
CA CYS A 26 11.29 10.54 18.35
C CYS A 26 11.17 9.06 18.02
N ILE A 27 10.21 8.69 17.16
CA ILE A 27 10.17 7.36 16.57
C ILE A 27 10.23 7.49 15.05
N VAL A 28 11.12 6.72 14.42
CA VAL A 28 11.36 6.74 12.99
C VAL A 28 11.43 5.33 12.42
N HIS A 29 10.74 5.10 11.31
CA HIS A 29 10.92 3.92 10.48
C HIS A 29 11.95 4.23 9.40
N VAL A 30 13.05 3.49 9.43
CA VAL A 30 14.19 3.61 8.53
C VAL A 30 14.16 2.45 7.54
N THR A 31 14.37 2.75 6.26
CA THR A 31 14.57 1.75 5.21
C THR A 31 15.85 2.04 4.46
N MET A 32 16.74 1.06 4.39
CA MET A 32 17.93 1.10 3.53
C MET A 32 17.87 -0.01 2.50
N VAL A 33 18.22 0.30 1.27
CA VAL A 33 18.06 -0.59 0.11
C VAL A 33 19.43 -0.90 -0.47
N ALA A 34 19.72 -2.18 -0.66
CA ALA A 34 20.92 -2.66 -1.31
C ALA A 34 21.04 -2.10 -2.73
N ASN A 35 22.26 -2.00 -3.22
CA ASN A 35 22.50 -1.51 -4.57
C ASN A 35 21.77 -2.37 -5.62
N ALA A 36 21.12 -1.70 -6.58
CA ALA A 36 20.22 -2.25 -7.58
C ALA A 36 19.15 -3.23 -7.05
N ARG A 37 18.80 -3.14 -5.75
CA ARG A 37 17.98 -4.15 -5.04
C ARG A 37 18.51 -5.58 -5.19
N GLN A 38 19.82 -5.76 -5.29
CA GLN A 38 20.45 -7.07 -5.25
C GLN A 38 20.18 -7.77 -3.92
N ALA A 39 20.01 -9.09 -3.95
CA ALA A 39 19.77 -9.92 -2.77
C ALA A 39 21.04 -10.15 -1.92
N LEU A 40 21.73 -9.07 -1.56
CA LEU A 40 23.05 -9.11 -0.90
C LEU A 40 22.99 -9.54 0.56
N PHE A 41 21.87 -9.33 1.25
CA PHE A 41 21.76 -9.53 2.69
C PHE A 41 21.18 -10.90 3.06
N GLY A 42 20.62 -11.63 2.11
CA GLY A 42 20.03 -12.93 2.38
C GLY A 42 19.18 -13.48 1.25
N LYS A 43 18.57 -14.62 1.51
CA LYS A 43 17.60 -15.28 0.64
C LYS A 43 16.31 -15.51 1.40
N LEU A 44 15.19 -15.25 0.74
CA LEU A 44 13.87 -15.58 1.27
C LEU A 44 13.62 -17.09 1.16
N ALA A 45 13.28 -17.71 2.28
CA ALA A 45 12.95 -19.13 2.42
C ALA A 45 11.73 -19.31 3.33
N HIS A 46 11.28 -20.55 3.52
CA HIS A 46 10.21 -20.92 4.45
C HIS A 46 10.62 -22.15 5.22
N ASN A 47 10.57 -22.11 6.54
CA ASN A 47 11.07 -23.19 7.41
C ASN A 47 10.00 -24.25 7.74
N GLY A 48 8.83 -24.15 7.12
CA GLY A 48 7.66 -25.01 7.37
C GLY A 48 6.60 -24.37 8.25
N SER A 49 6.96 -23.35 9.05
CA SER A 49 6.02 -22.61 9.91
C SER A 49 5.89 -21.14 9.53
N GLU A 50 6.97 -20.50 9.09
CA GLU A 50 6.96 -19.09 8.71
C GLU A 50 7.99 -18.77 7.61
N ALA A 51 7.79 -17.65 6.91
CA ALA A 51 8.79 -17.09 6.02
C ALA A 51 10.00 -16.55 6.79
N VAL A 52 11.19 -17.03 6.42
CA VAL A 52 12.46 -16.68 7.04
C VAL A 52 13.45 -16.10 6.02
N ILE A 53 14.41 -15.33 6.52
CA ILE A 53 15.54 -14.84 5.72
C ILE A 53 16.80 -15.58 6.14
N GLU A 54 17.29 -16.43 5.26
CA GLU A 54 18.61 -17.06 5.33
C GLU A 54 19.64 -15.98 5.02
N LYS A 55 20.29 -15.43 6.05
CA LYS A 55 21.19 -14.28 5.90
C LYS A 55 22.52 -14.70 5.28
N THR A 56 23.02 -13.88 4.37
CA THR A 56 24.40 -13.97 3.90
C THR A 56 25.37 -13.48 4.99
N PRO A 57 26.69 -13.66 4.82
CA PRO A 57 27.69 -13.02 5.67
C PRO A 57 27.53 -11.48 5.77
N ILE A 58 27.12 -10.81 4.67
CA ILE A 58 26.83 -9.37 4.68
C ILE A 58 25.55 -9.09 5.50
N GLY A 59 24.52 -9.93 5.36
CA GLY A 59 23.30 -9.82 6.18
C GLY A 59 23.57 -9.94 7.68
N TRP A 60 24.46 -10.84 8.09
CA TRP A 60 24.89 -10.95 9.49
C TRP A 60 25.71 -9.75 9.94
N ALA A 61 26.55 -9.18 9.07
CA ALA A 61 27.26 -7.94 9.35
C ALA A 61 26.32 -6.77 9.68
N LEU A 62 25.17 -6.67 9.00
CA LEU A 62 24.14 -5.67 9.30
C LEU A 62 23.64 -5.78 10.75
N ILE A 63 23.39 -7.00 11.24
CA ILE A 63 22.95 -7.24 12.62
C ILE A 63 24.06 -6.88 13.61
N ASN A 64 25.29 -7.33 13.35
CA ASN A 64 26.43 -7.06 14.23
C ASN A 64 26.72 -5.55 14.35
N LYS A 65 26.65 -4.82 13.24
CA LYS A 65 26.83 -3.36 13.24
C LYS A 65 25.66 -2.63 13.90
N GLN A 66 24.45 -3.19 13.84
CA GLN A 66 23.28 -2.64 14.50
C GLN A 66 23.44 -2.75 16.02
N GLN A 67 23.93 -3.89 16.54
CA GLN A 67 24.23 -4.03 17.97
C GLN A 67 25.32 -3.05 18.43
N LYS A 68 26.38 -2.86 17.64
CA LYS A 68 27.41 -1.85 17.90
C LYS A 68 26.83 -0.42 17.93
N MET A 69 25.93 -0.09 17.00
CA MET A 69 25.25 1.19 16.99
C MET A 69 24.48 1.43 18.29
N LEU A 70 23.78 0.42 18.83
CA LEU A 70 23.03 0.54 20.09
C LEU A 70 23.95 0.70 21.31
N MET A 71 25.09 0.00 21.34
CA MET A 71 26.08 0.20 22.40
C MET A 71 26.67 1.61 22.41
N MET A 72 26.89 2.19 21.22
CA MET A 72 27.45 3.55 21.08
C MET A 72 26.42 4.67 21.25
N CYS A 73 25.13 4.36 21.12
CA CYS A 73 24.02 5.30 21.20
C CYS A 73 22.90 4.70 22.06
N PRO A 74 23.11 4.56 23.38
CA PRO A 74 22.14 3.92 24.29
C PRO A 74 20.82 4.70 24.44
N GLU A 75 20.74 5.91 23.88
CA GLU A 75 19.49 6.67 23.73
C GLU A 75 18.54 6.08 22.69
N ILE A 76 19.03 5.20 21.82
CA ILE A 76 18.24 4.55 20.76
C ILE A 76 17.80 3.17 21.22
N LYS A 77 16.50 2.91 21.09
CA LYS A 77 15.91 1.57 21.20
C LYS A 77 15.40 1.10 19.85
N ILE A 78 15.61 -0.17 19.53
CA ILE A 78 14.96 -0.81 18.38
C ILE A 78 13.62 -1.36 18.84
N LEU A 79 12.55 -0.93 18.18
CA LEU A 79 11.19 -1.42 18.44
C LEU A 79 10.83 -2.59 17.53
N ALA A 80 11.37 -2.61 16.31
CA ALA A 80 11.27 -3.72 15.37
C ALA A 80 12.36 -3.58 14.31
N ASP A 81 12.88 -4.68 13.80
CA ASP A 81 13.77 -4.70 12.64
C ASP A 81 13.56 -5.94 11.79
N LYS A 82 13.94 -5.85 10.51
CA LYS A 82 13.93 -6.98 9.58
C LYS A 82 14.95 -6.75 8.48
N VAL A 83 15.99 -7.59 8.45
CA VAL A 83 16.88 -7.72 7.30
C VAL A 83 16.19 -8.60 6.27
N MET A 84 15.87 -8.01 5.12
CA MET A 84 15.33 -8.64 3.93
C MET A 84 16.46 -8.88 2.92
N PRO A 85 16.28 -9.72 1.89
CA PRO A 85 17.33 -10.02 0.91
C PRO A 85 18.02 -8.78 0.32
N ASP A 86 17.25 -7.76 -0.04
CA ASP A 86 17.68 -6.56 -0.76
C ASP A 86 17.52 -5.26 0.05
N HIS A 87 17.05 -5.32 1.30
CA HIS A 87 16.84 -4.12 2.11
C HIS A 87 16.80 -4.43 3.61
N HIS A 88 16.94 -3.41 4.45
CA HIS A 88 16.84 -3.54 5.90
C HIS A 88 15.88 -2.47 6.43
N HIS A 89 14.86 -2.93 7.16
CA HIS A 89 13.92 -2.09 7.89
C HIS A 89 14.26 -2.03 9.37
N MET A 90 14.20 -0.84 9.97
CA MET A 90 14.29 -0.65 11.42
C MET A 90 13.29 0.40 11.90
N VAL A 91 12.54 0.11 12.96
CA VAL A 91 11.76 1.10 13.73
C VAL A 91 12.57 1.47 14.96
N LEU A 92 13.09 2.69 14.96
CA LEU A 92 13.99 3.21 15.98
C LEU A 92 13.26 4.23 16.85
N GLN A 93 13.43 4.12 18.16
CA GLN A 93 12.96 5.08 19.14
C GLN A 93 14.15 5.78 19.78
N VAL A 94 14.25 7.09 19.59
CA VAL A 94 15.12 7.97 20.36
C VAL A 94 14.38 8.31 21.66
N GLN A 95 14.94 7.93 22.81
CA GLN A 95 14.28 8.05 24.11
C GLN A 95 14.56 9.39 24.80
N ARG A 96 15.75 9.97 24.55
CA ARG A 96 16.21 11.25 25.13
C ARG A 96 16.99 12.04 24.09
N THR A 97 17.17 13.34 24.33
CA THR A 97 17.94 14.19 23.42
C THR A 97 19.37 13.67 23.26
N MET A 98 19.83 13.57 22.01
CA MET A 98 21.13 13.04 21.63
C MET A 98 22.10 14.15 21.19
N SER A 99 23.40 13.95 21.41
CA SER A 99 24.45 14.85 20.92
C SER A 99 24.56 14.86 19.38
N ARG A 100 24.25 13.71 18.75
CA ARG A 100 24.19 13.54 17.29
C ARG A 100 22.76 13.26 16.84
N SER A 101 22.41 13.67 15.63
CA SER A 101 21.10 13.32 15.07
C SER A 101 20.98 11.84 14.75
N ILE A 102 19.78 11.27 14.84
CA ILE A 102 19.50 9.89 14.42
C ILE A 102 19.92 9.64 12.97
N LYS A 103 19.80 10.65 12.09
CA LYS A 103 20.29 10.57 10.70
C LYS A 103 21.81 10.36 10.63
N GLN A 104 22.58 11.05 11.47
CA GLN A 104 24.03 10.87 11.54
C GLN A 104 24.38 9.50 12.10
N VAL A 105 23.66 9.01 13.11
CA VAL A 105 23.88 7.68 13.69
C VAL A 105 23.61 6.58 12.65
N VAL A 106 22.48 6.64 11.94
CA VAL A 106 22.15 5.68 10.87
C VAL A 106 23.15 5.74 9.72
N ARG A 107 23.63 6.92 9.33
CA ARG A 107 24.71 7.06 8.32
C ARG A 107 26.00 6.38 8.78
N GLY A 108 26.40 6.55 10.05
CA GLY A 108 27.55 5.86 10.63
C GLY A 108 27.38 4.34 10.63
N TYR A 109 26.19 3.85 10.99
CA TYR A 109 25.82 2.43 10.88
C TYR A 109 25.97 1.90 9.44
N MET A 110 25.41 2.60 8.45
CA MET A 110 25.53 2.23 7.03
C MET A 110 26.98 2.21 6.56
N GLN A 111 27.78 3.20 6.98
CA GLN A 111 29.21 3.24 6.66
C GLN A 111 29.95 2.03 7.24
N GLY A 112 29.66 1.67 8.50
CA GLY A 112 30.20 0.47 9.12
C GLY A 112 29.78 -0.83 8.41
N CYS A 113 28.57 -0.89 7.84
CA CYS A 113 28.14 -2.03 7.02
C CYS A 113 28.88 -2.10 5.68
N LYS A 114 29.12 -0.95 5.01
CA LYS A 114 29.93 -0.88 3.79
C LYS A 114 31.34 -1.40 4.01
N GLU A 115 31.97 -1.01 5.11
CA GLU A 115 33.31 -1.48 5.48
C GLU A 115 33.35 -2.99 5.68
N GLU A 116 32.32 -3.55 6.33
CA GLU A 116 32.25 -5.00 6.57
C GLU A 116 32.01 -5.77 5.28
N ALA A 117 31.13 -5.28 4.39
CA ALA A 117 30.93 -5.87 3.08
C ALA A 117 32.23 -5.89 2.24
N ARG A 118 33.02 -4.81 2.29
CA ARG A 118 34.33 -4.72 1.62
C ARG A 118 35.33 -5.75 2.15
N LYS A 119 35.38 -5.96 3.46
CA LYS A 119 36.22 -7.02 4.07
C LYS A 119 35.83 -8.41 3.60
N GLN A 120 34.57 -8.59 3.25
CA GLN A 120 34.03 -9.85 2.69
C GLN A 120 34.17 -9.92 1.16
N GLY A 121 34.91 -9.01 0.53
CA GLY A 121 35.19 -9.01 -0.90
C GLY A 121 34.15 -8.32 -1.79
N TYR A 122 33.10 -7.72 -1.23
CA TYR A 122 32.14 -6.94 -2.02
C TYR A 122 32.72 -5.55 -2.34
N THR A 123 33.07 -5.33 -3.61
CA THR A 123 33.78 -4.14 -4.09
C THR A 123 32.87 -3.03 -4.60
N GLU A 124 31.63 -3.36 -4.97
CA GLU A 124 30.63 -2.40 -5.43
C GLU A 124 30.09 -1.53 -4.28
N ASN A 125 29.30 -0.51 -4.62
CA ASN A 125 28.61 0.28 -3.61
C ASN A 125 27.50 -0.56 -2.96
N LEU A 126 27.39 -0.56 -1.63
CA LEU A 126 26.41 -1.41 -0.93
C LEU A 126 24.97 -0.90 -1.02
N TYR A 127 24.77 0.42 -1.16
CA TYR A 127 23.45 1.05 -1.13
C TYR A 127 23.30 2.07 -2.26
N ASP A 128 22.19 2.02 -3.01
CA ASP A 128 21.92 2.96 -4.11
C ASP A 128 21.69 4.40 -3.65
N ALA A 129 21.08 4.53 -2.48
CA ALA A 129 20.52 5.80 -2.03
C ALA A 129 20.74 5.98 -0.52
N PRO A 130 20.66 7.24 -0.03
CA PRO A 130 20.48 7.50 1.38
C PRO A 130 19.27 6.72 1.95
N PRO A 131 19.29 6.41 3.25
CA PRO A 131 18.18 5.71 3.89
C PRO A 131 16.92 6.58 3.86
N PHE A 132 15.77 5.95 3.63
CA PHE A 132 14.46 6.57 3.72
C PHE A 132 14.00 6.61 5.17
N TYR A 133 13.45 7.76 5.61
CA TYR A 133 12.94 7.96 6.97
C TYR A 133 11.45 8.30 6.93
N ARG A 134 10.65 7.60 7.71
CA ARG A 134 9.27 7.96 8.02
C ARG A 134 9.15 8.23 9.51
N VAL A 135 8.87 9.48 9.86
CA VAL A 135 8.68 9.90 11.25
C VAL A 135 7.27 9.52 11.72
N LEU A 136 7.14 9.15 12.99
CA LEU A 136 5.84 8.97 13.64
C LEU A 136 5.18 10.33 13.87
N THR A 137 4.01 10.56 13.26
CA THR A 137 3.27 11.83 13.28
C THR A 137 1.84 11.72 13.81
N HIS A 138 1.25 10.52 13.89
CA HIS A 138 -0.15 10.37 14.30
C HIS A 138 -0.46 9.04 15.01
N LYS A 139 -1.60 9.02 15.73
CA LYS A 139 -2.08 7.86 16.51
C LYS A 139 -2.28 6.63 15.61
N GLY A 140 -1.90 5.46 16.14
CA GLY A 140 -2.00 4.18 15.44
C GLY A 140 -0.86 3.88 14.45
N GLN A 141 -0.10 4.90 14.01
CA GLN A 141 0.97 4.72 13.04
C GLN A 141 2.13 3.86 13.57
N LEU A 142 2.43 3.91 14.87
CA LEU A 142 3.51 3.12 15.47
C LEU A 142 3.25 1.62 15.34
N HIS A 143 2.03 1.20 15.68
CA HIS A 143 1.60 -0.18 15.53
C HIS A 143 1.71 -0.61 14.05
N ALA A 144 1.23 0.21 13.12
CA ALA A 144 1.33 -0.06 11.69
C ALA A 144 2.79 -0.18 11.20
N MET A 145 3.72 0.65 11.70
CA MET A 145 5.14 0.55 11.38
C MET A 145 5.73 -0.79 11.85
N ILE A 146 5.47 -1.17 13.09
CA ILE A 146 5.99 -2.41 13.70
C ILE A 146 5.45 -3.64 12.95
N GLU A 147 4.13 -3.70 12.74
CA GLU A 147 3.51 -4.81 12.03
C GLU A 147 3.93 -4.87 10.55
N TYR A 148 4.18 -3.72 9.93
CA TYR A 148 4.74 -3.69 8.58
C TYR A 148 6.12 -4.37 8.49
N VAL A 149 7.00 -4.11 9.48
CA VAL A 149 8.34 -4.69 9.52
C VAL A 149 8.29 -6.19 9.79
N LYS A 150 7.50 -6.63 10.77
CA LYS A 150 7.37 -8.05 11.12
C LYS A 150 6.81 -8.89 9.97
N ALA A 151 5.74 -8.42 9.33
CA ALA A 151 5.07 -9.15 8.26
C ALA A 151 5.83 -9.14 6.93
N ASN A 152 6.98 -8.46 6.83
CA ASN A 152 7.61 -8.21 5.53
C ASN A 152 8.09 -9.50 4.82
N ALA A 153 8.69 -10.43 5.56
CA ALA A 153 9.12 -11.72 5.00
C ALA A 153 7.92 -12.55 4.53
N GLU A 154 6.86 -12.63 5.33
CA GLU A 154 5.65 -13.38 4.99
C GLU A 154 4.97 -12.82 3.75
N ARG A 155 4.82 -11.49 3.67
CA ARG A 155 4.30 -10.83 2.47
C ARG A 155 5.17 -11.10 1.25
N ALA A 156 6.50 -11.08 1.40
CA ALA A 156 7.40 -11.40 0.29
C ALA A 156 7.24 -12.87 -0.16
N TRP A 157 7.01 -13.79 0.77
CA TRP A 157 6.76 -15.20 0.49
C TRP A 157 5.44 -15.39 -0.25
N GLN A 158 4.35 -14.79 0.24
CA GLN A 158 3.04 -14.83 -0.40
C GLN A 158 3.05 -14.30 -1.84
N ARG A 159 3.81 -13.23 -2.11
CA ARG A 159 4.01 -12.73 -3.49
C ARG A 159 4.69 -13.74 -4.38
N ARG A 160 5.70 -14.44 -3.84
CA ARG A 160 6.46 -15.45 -4.57
C ARG A 160 5.59 -16.67 -4.90
N GLN A 161 4.66 -17.03 -4.01
CA GLN A 161 3.70 -18.11 -4.23
C GLN A 161 2.59 -17.74 -5.21
N ASN A 162 2.21 -16.45 -5.28
CA ASN A 162 1.11 -15.98 -6.13
C ASN A 162 1.57 -14.88 -7.11
N PRO A 163 2.58 -15.14 -7.96
CA PRO A 163 3.18 -14.09 -8.79
C PRO A 163 2.18 -13.41 -9.73
N ASP A 164 1.18 -14.16 -10.23
CA ASP A 164 0.16 -13.64 -11.15
C ASP A 164 -0.76 -12.60 -10.49
N LEU A 165 -1.08 -12.75 -9.20
CA LEU A 165 -1.89 -11.77 -8.47
C LEU A 165 -1.16 -10.43 -8.31
N PHE A 166 0.17 -10.44 -8.30
CA PHE A 166 1.02 -9.26 -8.13
C PHE A 166 1.64 -8.77 -9.43
N ARG A 167 1.19 -9.28 -10.58
CA ARG A 167 1.62 -8.84 -11.90
C ARG A 167 0.78 -7.66 -12.36
N LEU A 168 1.43 -6.69 -12.98
CA LEU A 168 0.76 -5.57 -13.65
C LEU A 168 0.48 -5.96 -15.11
N HIS A 169 -0.78 -5.85 -15.51
CA HIS A 169 -1.26 -6.14 -16.87
C HIS A 169 -1.61 -4.82 -17.55
N ARG A 170 -1.00 -4.52 -18.70
CA ARG A 170 -1.06 -3.19 -19.35
C ARG A 170 -2.11 -3.03 -20.45
N LYS A 171 -2.90 -4.06 -20.73
CA LYS A 171 -3.88 -4.09 -21.84
C LYS A 171 -5.02 -5.04 -21.53
N THR A 172 -5.57 -4.94 -20.33
CA THR A 172 -6.72 -5.75 -19.95
C THR A 172 -7.94 -5.17 -20.65
N ALA A 173 -8.50 -5.93 -21.59
CA ALA A 173 -9.63 -5.51 -22.40
C ALA A 173 -10.94 -6.10 -21.85
N VAL A 174 -11.87 -5.24 -21.44
CA VAL A 174 -13.19 -5.67 -20.91
C VAL A 174 -14.26 -4.68 -21.37
N CYS A 175 -15.40 -5.18 -21.85
CA CYS A 175 -16.51 -4.34 -22.36
C CYS A 175 -16.08 -3.33 -23.45
N GLY A 176 -15.07 -3.67 -24.25
CA GLY A 176 -14.52 -2.77 -25.28
C GLY A 176 -13.66 -1.62 -24.72
N LEU A 177 -13.35 -1.63 -23.42
CA LEU A 177 -12.50 -0.66 -22.74
C LEU A 177 -11.15 -1.29 -22.41
N GLN A 178 -10.11 -0.44 -22.31
CA GLN A 178 -8.76 -0.85 -21.97
C GLN A 178 -8.41 -0.40 -20.55
N PHE A 179 -7.72 -1.29 -19.82
CA PHE A 179 -7.29 -1.05 -18.46
C PHE A 179 -5.84 -1.48 -18.27
N THR A 180 -5.12 -0.74 -17.42
CA THR A 180 -4.06 -1.35 -16.63
C THR A 180 -4.70 -2.02 -15.41
N SER A 181 -4.28 -3.23 -15.04
CA SER A 181 -4.85 -3.95 -13.90
C SER A 181 -3.82 -4.79 -13.13
N MET A 182 -4.14 -5.10 -11.88
CA MET A 182 -3.37 -5.99 -11.01
C MET A 182 -4.30 -6.72 -10.04
N GLY A 183 -4.08 -8.01 -9.84
CA GLY A 183 -4.88 -8.84 -8.94
C GLY A 183 -5.56 -10.00 -9.65
N ASN A 184 -6.64 -10.48 -9.04
CA ASN A 184 -7.37 -11.65 -9.53
C ASN A 184 -8.30 -11.27 -10.68
N HIS A 185 -7.89 -11.59 -11.92
CA HIS A 185 -8.68 -11.30 -13.11
C HIS A 185 -9.93 -12.18 -13.24
N PHE A 186 -10.01 -13.33 -12.55
CA PHE A 186 -11.24 -14.15 -12.52
C PHE A 186 -12.45 -13.40 -11.96
N LEU A 187 -12.23 -12.33 -11.19
CA LEU A 187 -13.31 -11.48 -10.67
C LEU A 187 -14.07 -10.71 -11.77
N LEU A 188 -13.48 -10.57 -12.97
CA LEU A 188 -14.11 -9.93 -14.12
C LEU A 188 -15.20 -10.78 -14.77
N ASP A 189 -15.04 -12.10 -14.69
CA ASP A 189 -15.95 -13.07 -15.28
C ASP A 189 -16.93 -13.65 -14.25
N TRP A 190 -16.88 -13.15 -13.01
CA TRP A 190 -17.79 -13.57 -11.95
C TRP A 190 -19.23 -13.17 -12.29
N PRO A 191 -20.22 -14.08 -12.15
CA PRO A 191 -21.59 -13.82 -12.59
C PRO A 191 -22.30 -12.76 -11.74
N ASP A 192 -22.25 -12.92 -10.42
CA ASP A 192 -22.94 -12.02 -9.49
C ASP A 192 -22.07 -10.80 -9.20
N ARG A 193 -22.47 -9.64 -9.71
CA ARG A 193 -21.72 -8.39 -9.58
C ARG A 193 -22.60 -7.29 -9.02
N GLN A 194 -22.04 -6.46 -8.15
CA GLN A 194 -22.73 -5.30 -7.62
C GLN A 194 -21.81 -4.07 -7.65
N LEU A 195 -22.39 -2.90 -7.95
CA LEU A 195 -21.67 -1.62 -7.93
C LEU A 195 -21.99 -0.83 -6.67
N VAL A 196 -20.97 -0.34 -5.98
CA VAL A 196 -21.10 0.66 -4.91
C VAL A 196 -20.79 2.03 -5.49
N GLU A 197 -21.84 2.80 -5.67
CA GLU A 197 -21.83 4.21 -6.01
C GLU A 197 -22.67 4.96 -4.98
N MET A 198 -22.14 6.06 -4.46
CA MET A 198 -22.85 6.91 -3.51
C MET A 198 -22.56 8.40 -3.70
N SER A 199 -23.59 9.21 -3.45
CA SER A 199 -23.42 10.66 -3.38
C SER A 199 -22.48 11.04 -2.25
N ARG A 200 -21.67 12.09 -2.47
CA ARG A 200 -20.86 12.73 -1.42
C ARG A 200 -21.71 13.37 -0.31
N GLU A 201 -22.98 13.66 -0.61
CA GLU A 201 -23.95 14.29 0.30
C GLU A 201 -24.75 13.23 1.09
N ALA A 202 -24.49 11.94 0.89
CA ALA A 202 -25.21 10.88 1.58
C ALA A 202 -24.98 10.92 3.10
N GLY A 203 -26.08 10.88 3.85
CA GLY A 203 -26.06 10.85 5.31
C GLY A 203 -25.69 9.48 5.88
N ALA A 204 -25.43 9.42 7.18
CA ALA A 204 -25.02 8.19 7.88
C ALA A 204 -26.02 7.03 7.68
N VAL A 205 -27.31 7.30 7.82
CA VAL A 205 -28.39 6.30 7.65
C VAL A 205 -28.37 5.68 6.24
N GLN A 206 -28.27 6.50 5.19
CA GLN A 206 -28.22 6.04 3.81
C GLN A 206 -26.97 5.19 3.53
N ILE A 207 -25.83 5.55 4.13
CA ILE A 207 -24.60 4.78 4.03
C ILE A 207 -24.76 3.43 4.72
N ASP A 208 -25.37 3.38 5.90
CA ASP A 208 -25.54 2.14 6.66
C ASP A 208 -26.55 1.20 5.98
N GLU A 209 -27.67 1.71 5.46
CA GLU A 209 -28.61 0.92 4.65
C GLU A 209 -27.98 0.36 3.39
N ARG A 210 -27.12 1.15 2.72
CA ARG A 210 -26.39 0.67 1.54
C ARG A 210 -25.36 -0.38 1.94
N LEU A 211 -24.64 -0.17 3.03
CA LEU A 211 -23.68 -1.12 3.58
C LEU A 211 -24.32 -2.48 3.86
N GLN A 212 -25.45 -2.51 4.58
CA GLN A 212 -26.14 -3.77 4.90
C GLN A 212 -26.54 -4.55 3.64
N ARG A 213 -27.10 -3.86 2.64
CA ARG A 213 -27.46 -4.50 1.36
C ARG A 213 -26.24 -5.04 0.62
N VAL A 214 -25.15 -4.28 0.59
CA VAL A 214 -23.92 -4.69 -0.10
C VAL A 214 -23.30 -5.90 0.57
N LEU A 215 -23.23 -5.91 1.90
CA LEU A 215 -22.72 -7.06 2.64
C LEU A 215 -23.62 -8.29 2.49
N ALA A 216 -24.94 -8.14 2.52
CA ALA A 216 -25.86 -9.25 2.28
C ALA A 216 -25.66 -9.88 0.89
N ALA A 217 -25.51 -9.05 -0.16
CA ALA A 217 -25.21 -9.55 -1.50
C ALA A 217 -23.82 -10.20 -1.58
N ALA A 218 -22.81 -9.63 -0.91
CA ALA A 218 -21.47 -10.21 -0.87
C ALA A 218 -21.42 -11.56 -0.13
N HIS A 219 -22.20 -11.70 0.95
CA HIS A 219 -22.42 -12.97 1.63
C HIS A 219 -23.02 -14.04 0.70
N ASN A 220 -23.90 -13.63 -0.22
CA ASN A 220 -24.47 -14.50 -1.24
C ASN A 220 -23.54 -14.72 -2.46
N GLY A 221 -22.28 -14.27 -2.39
CA GLY A 221 -21.27 -14.52 -3.42
C GLY A 221 -21.08 -13.40 -4.44
N ALA A 222 -21.76 -12.25 -4.31
CA ALA A 222 -21.59 -11.15 -5.25
C ALA A 222 -20.22 -10.46 -5.11
N VAL A 223 -19.54 -10.22 -6.24
CA VAL A 223 -18.32 -9.42 -6.31
C VAL A 223 -18.68 -7.94 -6.30
N THR A 224 -18.00 -7.19 -5.43
CA THR A 224 -18.28 -5.76 -5.26
C THR A 224 -17.33 -4.91 -6.10
N TYR A 225 -17.88 -4.00 -6.90
CA TYR A 225 -17.15 -3.02 -7.71
C TYR A 225 -17.32 -1.63 -7.09
N THR A 226 -16.27 -0.82 -7.05
CA THR A 226 -16.36 0.57 -6.60
C THR A 226 -15.21 1.43 -7.12
N ALA A 227 -15.43 2.73 -7.29
CA ALA A 227 -14.36 3.70 -7.52
C ALA A 227 -13.82 4.30 -6.21
N ALA A 228 -14.44 4.00 -5.06
CA ALA A 228 -14.04 4.49 -3.73
C ALA A 228 -13.80 6.01 -3.65
N ILE A 229 -14.61 6.80 -4.38
CA ILE A 229 -14.45 8.25 -4.51
C ILE A 229 -15.05 8.95 -3.28
N SER A 230 -16.28 8.58 -2.91
CA SER A 230 -16.99 9.21 -1.79
C SER A 230 -16.64 8.57 -0.44
N LYS A 231 -16.82 9.31 0.67
CA LYS A 231 -16.65 8.76 2.04
C LYS A 231 -17.53 7.53 2.29
N GLY A 232 -18.75 7.53 1.73
CA GLY A 232 -19.67 6.39 1.80
C GLY A 232 -19.13 5.17 1.07
N GLU A 233 -18.67 5.33 -0.17
CA GLU A 233 -18.03 4.26 -0.94
C GLU A 233 -16.79 3.71 -0.23
N GLN A 234 -15.94 4.58 0.31
CA GLN A 234 -14.73 4.16 1.06
C GLN A 234 -15.09 3.37 2.31
N LYS A 235 -16.13 3.78 3.06
CA LYS A 235 -16.62 3.04 4.24
C LYS A 235 -17.10 1.65 3.85
N ILE A 236 -17.87 1.54 2.77
CA ILE A 236 -18.40 0.25 2.29
C ILE A 236 -17.29 -0.64 1.74
N ALA A 237 -16.40 -0.10 0.90
CA ALA A 237 -15.26 -0.84 0.36
C ALA A 237 -14.35 -1.36 1.48
N ARG A 238 -14.13 -0.56 2.54
CA ARG A 238 -13.44 -1.01 3.74
C ARG A 238 -14.14 -2.21 4.39
N ALA A 239 -15.45 -2.12 4.63
CA ALA A 239 -16.21 -3.18 5.28
C ALA A 239 -16.21 -4.48 4.46
N VAL A 240 -16.47 -4.41 3.15
CA VAL A 240 -16.40 -5.57 2.24
C VAL A 240 -15.04 -6.25 2.32
N ARG A 241 -13.96 -5.47 2.28
CA ARG A 241 -12.58 -5.96 2.37
C ARG A 241 -12.28 -6.60 3.73
N GLU A 242 -12.68 -5.96 4.83
CA GLU A 242 -12.45 -6.45 6.19
C GLU A 242 -13.26 -7.71 6.50
N SER A 243 -14.41 -7.89 5.86
CA SER A 243 -15.18 -9.13 5.87
C SER A 243 -14.63 -10.21 4.94
N GLY A 244 -13.53 -9.96 4.23
CA GLY A 244 -12.86 -10.95 3.37
C GLY A 244 -13.56 -11.21 2.01
N PHE A 245 -14.52 -10.37 1.63
CA PHE A 245 -15.23 -10.52 0.37
C PHE A 245 -14.45 -9.98 -0.85
N PRO A 246 -14.68 -10.53 -2.06
CA PRO A 246 -14.06 -10.03 -3.27
C PRO A 246 -14.39 -8.57 -3.58
N LEU A 247 -13.37 -7.81 -3.96
CA LEU A 247 -13.46 -6.39 -4.25
C LEU A 247 -12.71 -6.04 -5.56
N VAL A 248 -13.40 -5.34 -6.45
CA VAL A 248 -12.81 -4.71 -7.65
C VAL A 248 -12.81 -3.19 -7.44
N VAL A 249 -11.64 -2.58 -7.54
CA VAL A 249 -11.48 -1.12 -7.33
C VAL A 249 -11.05 -0.45 -8.62
N LEU A 250 -11.86 0.49 -9.09
CA LEU A 250 -11.52 1.39 -10.19
C LEU A 250 -10.67 2.54 -9.65
N LEU A 251 -9.41 2.59 -10.05
CA LEU A 251 -8.43 3.57 -9.58
C LEU A 251 -8.57 4.88 -10.34
N ASN A 252 -8.62 5.99 -9.61
CA ASN A 252 -8.50 7.33 -10.18
C ASN A 252 -7.03 7.77 -10.35
N ASP A 253 -6.17 7.44 -9.37
CA ASP A 253 -4.77 7.90 -9.32
C ASP A 253 -3.77 6.92 -9.96
N GLY A 254 -4.30 5.89 -10.63
CA GLY A 254 -3.57 5.01 -11.53
C GLY A 254 -2.47 4.14 -10.92
N PHE A 255 -1.81 3.39 -11.80
CA PHE A 255 -0.59 2.64 -11.53
C PHE A 255 0.65 3.46 -11.93
N PRO A 256 1.87 3.07 -11.50
CA PRO A 256 3.09 3.72 -11.96
C PRO A 256 3.18 3.75 -13.48
N ALA A 257 3.77 4.79 -14.06
CA ALA A 257 3.97 4.88 -15.50
C ALA A 257 4.85 3.74 -16.04
N VAL A 258 4.61 3.35 -17.29
CA VAL A 258 5.41 2.34 -18.00
C VAL A 258 6.87 2.80 -18.09
N GLY A 259 7.80 1.91 -17.78
CA GLY A 259 9.24 2.18 -17.75
C GLY A 259 9.70 2.98 -16.52
N SER A 260 8.80 3.37 -15.62
CA SER A 260 9.22 4.05 -14.39
C SER A 260 9.98 3.10 -13.46
N PRO A 261 10.95 3.60 -12.65
CA PRO A 261 11.67 2.76 -11.68
C PRO A 261 10.75 2.06 -10.67
N HIS A 262 9.54 2.60 -10.46
CA HIS A 262 8.56 2.09 -9.52
C HIS A 262 7.69 0.97 -10.11
N GLU A 263 7.61 0.83 -11.43
CA GLU A 263 6.77 -0.18 -12.09
C GLU A 263 7.17 -1.61 -11.67
N ARG A 264 8.47 -1.93 -11.79
CA ARG A 264 9.00 -3.29 -11.50
C ARG A 264 8.71 -3.76 -10.07
N PHE A 265 8.58 -2.83 -9.13
CA PHE A 265 8.43 -3.14 -7.71
C PHE A 265 7.06 -2.77 -7.15
N PHE A 266 6.12 -2.37 -8.03
CA PHE A 266 4.80 -1.99 -7.60
C PHE A 266 4.09 -3.18 -6.94
N LYS A 267 3.37 -2.86 -5.87
CA LYS A 267 2.42 -3.75 -5.20
C LYS A 267 1.36 -2.87 -4.53
N PRO A 268 0.12 -3.36 -4.38
CA PRO A 268 -0.90 -2.66 -3.62
C PRO A 268 -0.38 -2.36 -2.21
N GLY A 269 -0.64 -1.13 -1.76
CA GLY A 269 -0.21 -0.66 -0.45
C GLY A 269 -1.07 -1.24 0.67
N GLY A 270 -0.41 -1.54 1.80
CA GLY A 270 -1.05 -1.83 3.09
C GLY A 270 -2.19 -2.83 3.02
N VAL A 271 -3.39 -2.30 3.20
CA VAL A 271 -4.63 -3.02 3.44
C VAL A 271 -5.12 -3.80 2.21
N TYR A 272 -4.74 -3.36 1.00
CA TYR A 272 -5.05 -4.06 -0.26
C TYR A 272 -4.07 -5.19 -0.57
N PHE A 273 -2.88 -5.20 0.02
CA PHE A 273 -1.89 -6.25 -0.20
C PHE A 273 -2.44 -7.63 0.18
N GLU A 274 -3.04 -7.72 1.36
CA GLU A 274 -3.56 -8.97 1.92
C GLU A 274 -4.79 -9.47 1.14
N THR A 275 -5.69 -8.56 0.77
CA THR A 275 -6.82 -8.89 -0.09
C THR A 275 -6.36 -9.40 -1.46
N CYS A 276 -5.27 -8.82 -2.00
CA CYS A 276 -4.65 -9.25 -3.23
C CYS A 276 -3.99 -10.64 -3.09
N SER A 277 -3.21 -10.90 -2.03
CA SER A 277 -2.58 -12.21 -1.80
C SER A 277 -3.60 -13.33 -1.66
N ASN A 278 -4.78 -13.03 -1.12
CA ASN A 278 -5.86 -14.00 -0.93
C ASN A 278 -6.73 -14.19 -2.19
N GLY A 279 -6.36 -13.57 -3.31
CA GLY A 279 -7.11 -13.66 -4.57
C GLY A 279 -8.48 -12.96 -4.52
N LYS A 280 -8.69 -12.03 -3.58
CA LYS A 280 -9.97 -11.32 -3.38
C LYS A 280 -9.95 -9.88 -3.87
N LEU A 281 -8.88 -9.44 -4.54
CA LEU A 281 -8.77 -8.07 -5.05
C LEU A 281 -8.47 -8.06 -6.55
N LEU A 282 -9.10 -7.13 -7.26
CA LEU A 282 -8.65 -6.66 -8.56
C LEU A 282 -8.63 -5.14 -8.57
N LEU A 283 -7.47 -4.56 -8.85
CA LEU A 283 -7.32 -3.13 -9.08
C LEU A 283 -7.32 -2.87 -10.58
N MET A 284 -8.06 -1.86 -11.03
CA MET A 284 -8.16 -1.50 -12.44
C MET A 284 -8.07 0.01 -12.62
N GLU A 285 -7.13 0.45 -13.43
CA GLU A 285 -7.00 1.81 -13.91
C GLU A 285 -7.50 1.85 -15.36
N PRO A 286 -8.60 2.56 -15.66
CA PRO A 286 -9.00 2.76 -17.04
C PRO A 286 -7.95 3.60 -17.77
N GLU A 287 -7.59 3.20 -18.98
CA GLU A 287 -6.74 4.02 -19.84
C GLU A 287 -7.47 5.27 -20.32
N GLU A 288 -6.72 6.27 -20.83
CA GLU A 288 -7.30 7.48 -21.43
C GLU A 288 -8.33 7.15 -22.53
N SER A 289 -8.08 6.10 -23.30
CA SER A 289 -9.00 5.59 -24.33
C SER A 289 -10.37 5.18 -23.79
N ALA A 290 -10.46 4.74 -22.53
CA ALA A 290 -11.71 4.37 -21.88
C ALA A 290 -12.58 5.59 -21.56
N PHE A 291 -11.97 6.73 -21.21
CA PHE A 291 -12.69 7.97 -20.90
C PHE A 291 -13.24 8.67 -22.14
N VAL A 292 -12.61 8.47 -23.30
CA VAL A 292 -13.08 8.99 -24.60
C VAL A 292 -13.85 7.96 -25.43
N ASN A 293 -14.13 6.78 -24.86
CA ASN A 293 -15.00 5.80 -25.49
C ASN A 293 -16.41 6.38 -25.63
N GLN A 294 -17.00 6.31 -26.83
CA GLN A 294 -18.29 6.96 -27.13
C GLN A 294 -19.42 6.54 -26.18
N VAL A 295 -19.46 5.26 -25.76
CA VAL A 295 -20.48 4.76 -24.84
C VAL A 295 -20.31 5.38 -23.46
N VAL A 296 -19.08 5.44 -22.96
CA VAL A 296 -18.75 6.06 -21.66
C VAL A 296 -19.00 7.57 -21.71
N MET A 297 -18.58 8.23 -22.78
CA MET A 297 -18.77 9.67 -22.94
C MET A 297 -20.24 10.05 -22.90
N LYS A 298 -21.06 9.37 -23.71
CA LYS A 298 -22.50 9.64 -23.77
C LYS A 298 -23.17 9.44 -22.41
N ALA A 299 -22.91 8.32 -21.74
CA ALA A 299 -23.46 8.03 -20.43
C ALA A 299 -23.02 9.05 -19.36
N THR A 300 -21.76 9.48 -19.42
CA THR A 300 -21.19 10.46 -18.49
C THR A 300 -21.84 11.83 -18.66
N GLU A 301 -21.97 12.30 -19.91
CA GLU A 301 -22.63 13.56 -20.27
C GLU A 301 -24.11 13.57 -19.83
N GLU A 302 -24.84 12.49 -20.08
CA GLU A 302 -26.23 12.33 -19.62
C GLU A 302 -26.33 12.39 -18.09
N THR A 303 -25.42 11.74 -17.36
CA THR A 303 -25.39 11.79 -15.89
C THR A 303 -25.03 13.18 -15.37
N LEU A 304 -24.08 13.88 -16.00
CA LEU A 304 -23.71 15.23 -15.62
C LEU A 304 -24.85 16.22 -15.84
N ARG A 305 -25.56 16.11 -16.97
CA ARG A 305 -26.74 16.93 -17.29
C ARG A 305 -27.86 16.72 -16.28
N ARG A 306 -28.23 15.46 -16.00
CA ARG A 306 -29.24 15.13 -14.97
C ARG A 306 -28.87 15.68 -13.59
N LYS A 307 -27.60 15.59 -13.20
CA LYS A 307 -27.11 16.14 -11.92
C LYS A 307 -27.16 17.68 -11.86
N ALA A 308 -27.01 18.37 -12.99
CA ALA A 308 -27.14 19.82 -13.07
C ALA A 308 -28.61 20.26 -12.99
N GLU A 309 -29.48 19.60 -13.75
CA GLU A 309 -30.93 19.82 -13.75
C GLU A 309 -31.54 19.63 -12.36
N ALA A 310 -31.16 18.55 -11.66
CA ALA A 310 -31.61 18.26 -10.29
C ALA A 310 -31.16 19.33 -9.26
N LYS A 311 -30.16 20.16 -9.61
CA LYS A 311 -29.70 21.29 -8.78
C LYS A 311 -30.14 22.64 -9.34
N HIS A 312 -31.04 22.66 -10.32
CA HIS A 312 -31.52 23.85 -11.02
C HIS A 312 -30.38 24.70 -11.64
N TYR A 313 -29.32 24.04 -12.11
CA TYR A 313 -28.21 24.68 -12.81
C TYR A 313 -28.25 24.41 -14.32
N SER A 314 -27.88 25.41 -15.12
CA SER A 314 -27.62 25.21 -16.55
C SER A 314 -26.38 24.35 -16.73
N TYR A 315 -26.50 23.26 -17.49
CA TYR A 315 -25.38 22.39 -17.81
C TYR A 315 -24.52 23.00 -18.92
N ARG A 316 -23.20 22.97 -18.73
CA ARG A 316 -22.20 23.21 -19.77
C ARG A 316 -21.26 22.01 -19.81
N GLU A 317 -20.89 21.60 -21.00
CA GLU A 317 -19.92 20.52 -21.20
C GLU A 317 -18.62 20.85 -20.46
N ILE A 318 -18.02 19.82 -19.85
CA ILE A 318 -16.77 19.94 -19.12
C ILE A 318 -15.69 19.10 -19.80
N PRO A 319 -14.41 19.52 -19.79
CA PRO A 319 -13.35 18.73 -20.39
C PRO A 319 -13.27 17.32 -19.81
N VAL A 320 -13.03 16.33 -20.66
CA VAL A 320 -12.82 14.92 -20.26
C VAL A 320 -11.62 14.75 -19.31
N THR A 321 -10.68 15.68 -19.37
CA THR A 321 -9.51 15.77 -18.49
C THR A 321 -9.84 16.30 -17.09
N SER A 322 -11.04 16.87 -16.88
CA SER A 322 -11.42 17.42 -15.59
C SER A 322 -11.69 16.31 -14.56
N GLN A 323 -11.28 16.54 -13.32
CA GLN A 323 -11.49 15.57 -12.23
C GLN A 323 -12.97 15.24 -12.03
N ARG A 324 -13.85 16.25 -12.16
CA ARG A 324 -15.30 16.06 -12.05
C ARG A 324 -15.82 15.11 -13.14
N TYR A 325 -15.34 15.25 -14.37
CA TYR A 325 -15.70 14.32 -15.45
C TYR A 325 -15.22 12.91 -15.12
N ARG A 326 -13.93 12.75 -14.78
CA ARG A 326 -13.33 11.44 -14.49
C ARG A 326 -14.05 10.70 -13.37
N PHE A 327 -14.43 11.38 -12.29
CA PHE A 327 -15.19 10.76 -11.21
C PHE A 327 -16.55 10.24 -11.64
N VAL A 328 -17.28 10.98 -12.48
CA VAL A 328 -18.56 10.50 -13.01
C VAL A 328 -18.34 9.36 -14.00
N ALA A 329 -17.35 9.49 -14.89
CA ALA A 329 -17.01 8.47 -15.87
C ALA A 329 -16.59 7.14 -15.21
N LEU A 330 -15.85 7.17 -14.10
CA LEU A 330 -15.50 5.96 -13.34
C LEU A 330 -16.74 5.20 -12.85
N ASN A 331 -17.77 5.91 -12.40
CA ASN A 331 -19.03 5.27 -12.01
C ASN A 331 -19.75 4.67 -13.22
N GLU A 332 -19.77 5.37 -14.37
CA GLU A 332 -20.36 4.82 -15.60
C GLU A 332 -19.60 3.57 -16.10
N ILE A 333 -18.27 3.59 -16.08
CA ILE A 333 -17.43 2.43 -16.37
C ILE A 333 -17.78 1.29 -15.41
N GLY A 334 -17.90 1.56 -14.11
CA GLY A 334 -18.35 0.57 -13.14
C GLY A 334 -19.71 -0.03 -13.48
N ARG A 335 -20.68 0.78 -13.92
CA ARG A 335 -22.00 0.29 -14.35
C ARG A 335 -21.94 -0.59 -15.59
N LEU A 336 -21.07 -0.27 -16.55
CA LEU A 336 -20.84 -1.12 -17.73
C LEU A 336 -20.24 -2.46 -17.34
N LEU A 337 -19.28 -2.48 -16.40
CA LEU A 337 -18.60 -3.70 -15.97
C LEU A 337 -19.54 -4.65 -15.21
N VAL A 338 -20.40 -4.15 -14.32
CA VAL A 338 -21.32 -5.01 -13.55
C VAL A 338 -22.49 -5.55 -14.38
N LYS A 339 -22.83 -4.91 -15.50
CA LYS A 339 -23.91 -5.33 -16.43
C LYS A 339 -23.49 -6.36 -17.47
N ARG A 340 -22.19 -6.69 -17.53
CA ARG A 340 -21.63 -7.65 -18.49
C ARG A 340 -22.27 -9.03 -18.37
#